data_AF-A0A7C6T5V4-F1
#
_entry.id   AF-A0A7C6T5V4-F1
#
_cell.length_a   1.000
_cell.length_b   1.000
_cell.length_c   1.000
_cell.angle_alpha   90.00
_cell.angle_beta   90.00
_cell.angle_gamma   90.00
#
_symmetry.space_group_name_H-M   'P 1'
#
loop_
_entity.id
_entity.type
_entity.pdbx_description
1 polymer ?
#
loop_
_entity_poly.entity_id
_entity_poly.type
_entity_poly.pdbx_seq_one_letter_code
_entity_poly.pdbx_strand_id
1 'polypeptide(L)'
;MKWSSALRVPLETNLTQFLLLLKQQGLGHRVTEDSGEQVLWVGSDAQAEYVRELYQHFQSGEYVFKSQTEPPRPQRVTYQSAGFVQQLRRS
;
A
#
# COMPACT_ATOMS: atom_id res chain seq x y z
N MET A 1 4.86 -5.08 -15.93
CA MET A 1 5.20 -5.17 -14.49
C MET A 1 4.59 -6.44 -13.93
N LYS A 2 5.37 -7.24 -13.20
CA LYS A 2 4.92 -8.47 -12.55
C LYS A 2 4.57 -8.13 -11.10
N TRP A 3 3.38 -8.48 -10.65
CA TRP A 3 3.02 -8.31 -9.24
C TRP A 3 3.44 -9.53 -8.45
N SER A 4 4.05 -9.32 -7.28
CA SER A 4 4.47 -10.38 -6.37
C SER A 4 3.88 -10.15 -4.98
N SER A 5 3.39 -11.22 -4.35
CA SER A 5 2.81 -11.16 -3.00
C SER A 5 3.93 -11.05 -1.96
N ALA A 6 3.87 -10.01 -1.13
CA ALA A 6 4.84 -9.78 -0.06
C ALA A 6 4.38 -10.41 1.26
N LEU A 7 3.14 -10.14 1.68
CA LEU A 7 2.61 -10.55 2.98
C LEU A 7 1.20 -11.11 2.86
N ARG A 8 0.87 -12.04 3.77
CA ARG A 8 -0.48 -12.52 4.04
C ARG A 8 -0.72 -12.43 5.54
N VAL A 9 -1.80 -11.77 5.93
CA VAL A 9 -2.18 -11.58 7.35
C VAL A 9 -3.69 -11.72 7.50
N PRO A 10 -4.21 -12.06 8.70
CA PRO A 10 -5.65 -12.09 8.94
C PRO A 10 -6.37 -10.78 8.59
N LEU A 11 -7.64 -10.84 8.17
CA LEU A 11 -8.46 -9.65 7.87
C LEU A 11 -8.56 -8.63 9.03
N GLU A 12 -8.49 -9.11 10.27
CA GLU A 12 -8.50 -8.28 11.48
C GLU A 12 -7.18 -7.51 11.72
N THR A 13 -6.11 -7.85 11.02
CA THR A 13 -4.81 -7.20 11.19
C THR A 13 -4.84 -5.78 10.61
N ASN A 14 -4.62 -4.77 11.43
CA ASN A 14 -4.58 -3.39 10.96
C ASN A 14 -3.26 -3.09 10.23
N LEU A 15 -3.29 -3.06 8.90
CA LEU A 15 -2.15 -2.71 8.06
C LEU A 15 -1.96 -1.20 7.83
N THR A 16 -2.87 -0.34 8.28
CA THR A 16 -2.91 1.09 7.91
C THR A 16 -1.57 1.80 8.11
N GLN A 17 -0.95 1.65 9.28
CA GLN A 17 0.35 2.28 9.58
C GLN A 17 1.47 1.74 8.69
N PHE A 18 1.45 0.45 8.39
CA PHE A 18 2.42 -0.16 7.51
C PHE A 18 2.24 0.29 6.05
N LEU A 19 1.01 0.39 5.55
CA LEU A 19 0.74 0.90 4.20
C LEU A 19 1.16 2.37 4.04
N LEU A 20 1.00 3.19 5.08
CA LEU A 20 1.52 4.56 5.10
C LEU A 20 3.05 4.59 4.98
N LEU A 21 3.75 3.69 5.69
CA LEU A 21 5.21 3.55 5.57
C LEU A 21 5.60 3.18 4.13
N LEU A 22 4.94 2.19 3.51
CA LEU A 22 5.22 1.80 2.12
C LEU A 22 5.02 2.96 1.15
N LYS A 23 3.96 3.76 1.35
CA LYS A 23 3.68 4.95 0.55
C LYS A 23 4.78 6.00 0.70
N GLN A 24 5.27 6.24 1.92
CA GLN A 24 6.37 7.19 2.17
C GLN A 24 7.68 6.76 1.51
N GLN A 25 7.94 5.46 1.43
CA GLN A 25 9.10 4.88 0.72
C GLN A 25 8.92 4.84 -0.80
N GLY A 26 7.78 5.28 -1.33
CA GLY A 26 7.50 5.24 -2.78
C GLY A 26 7.24 3.83 -3.34
N LEU A 27 6.94 2.86 -2.48
CA LEU A 27 6.65 1.49 -2.89
C LEU A 27 5.20 1.37 -3.35
N GLY A 28 5.01 1.22 -4.65
CA GLY A 28 3.71 0.94 -5.24
C GLY A 28 3.16 -0.40 -4.74
N HIS A 29 2.03 -0.37 -4.05
CA HIS A 29 1.44 -1.53 -3.41
C HIS A 29 -0.08 -1.60 -3.63
N ARG A 30 -0.62 -2.80 -3.48
CA ARG A 30 -2.06 -3.08 -3.48
C ARG A 30 -2.39 -4.14 -2.43
N VAL A 31 -3.58 -4.07 -1.85
CA VAL A 31 -4.09 -5.08 -0.92
C VAL A 31 -5.31 -5.74 -1.54
N THR A 32 -5.39 -7.05 -1.47
CA THR A 32 -6.57 -7.84 -1.88
C THR A 32 -6.99 -8.74 -0.73
N GLU A 33 -8.24 -9.16 -0.69
CA GLU A 33 -8.73 -10.14 0.27
C GLU A 33 -8.77 -11.52 -0.39
N ASP A 34 -8.24 -12.54 0.29
CA ASP A 34 -8.20 -13.93 -0.18
C ASP A 34 -8.45 -14.86 1.01
N SER A 35 -9.53 -15.63 0.98
CA SER A 35 -9.85 -16.65 1.99
C SER A 35 -9.76 -16.21 3.47
N GLY A 36 -10.13 -14.98 3.80
CA GLY A 36 -10.06 -14.46 5.17
C GLY A 36 -8.74 -13.78 5.53
N GLU A 37 -7.84 -13.63 4.55
CA GLU A 37 -6.56 -12.96 4.67
C GLU A 37 -6.53 -11.67 3.82
N GLN A 38 -5.77 -10.68 4.30
CA GLN A 38 -5.27 -9.58 3.49
C GLN A 38 -3.96 -10.00 2.83
N VAL A 39 -3.90 -9.90 1.51
CA VAL A 39 -2.72 -10.18 0.70
C VAL A 39 -2.16 -8.87 0.18
N LEU A 40 -0.95 -8.53 0.61
CA LEU A 40 -0.21 -7.36 0.14
C LEU A 40 0.62 -7.73 -1.08
N TRP A 41 0.47 -6.98 -2.17
CA TRP A 41 1.24 -7.16 -3.40
C TRP A 41 2.05 -5.92 -3.74
N VAL A 42 3.19 -6.15 -4.39
CA VAL A 42 4.11 -5.12 -4.88
C VAL A 42 4.60 -5.43 -6.30
N GLY A 43 5.31 -4.48 -6.91
CA GLY A 43 5.61 -4.47 -8.34
C GLY A 43 6.78 -5.35 -8.80
N SER A 44 7.44 -6.07 -7.89
CA SER A 44 8.50 -7.03 -8.21
C SER A 44 8.77 -8.01 -7.05
N ASP A 45 9.46 -9.11 -7.35
CA ASP A 45 9.90 -10.07 -6.34
C ASP A 45 10.91 -9.46 -5.35
N ALA A 46 11.84 -8.62 -5.83
CA ALA A 46 12.79 -7.90 -4.97
C ALA A 46 12.09 -6.93 -3.99
N GLN A 47 11.03 -6.24 -4.46
CA GLN A 47 10.21 -5.43 -3.56
C GLN A 47 9.46 -6.30 -2.55
N ALA A 48 9.02 -7.50 -2.94
CA ALA A 48 8.30 -8.39 -2.04
C ALA A 48 9.20 -8.90 -0.91
N GLU A 49 10.46 -9.22 -1.19
CA GLU A 49 11.47 -9.56 -0.17
C GLU A 49 11.73 -8.38 0.77
N TYR A 50 12.01 -7.19 0.23
CA TYR A 50 12.23 -5.99 1.03
C TYR A 50 11.05 -5.66 1.97
N VAL A 51 9.83 -5.79 1.46
CA VAL A 51 8.61 -5.53 2.25
C VAL A 51 8.43 -6.55 3.38
N ARG A 52 8.84 -7.81 3.19
CA ARG A 52 8.80 -8.83 4.26
C ARG A 52 9.76 -8.47 5.39
N GLU A 53 10.99 -8.11 5.06
CA GLU A 53 11.98 -7.67 6.06
C GLU A 53 11.50 -6.40 6.78
N LEU A 54 11.01 -5.42 6.02
CA LEU A 54 10.47 -4.18 6.58
C LEU A 54 9.31 -4.43 7.55
N TYR A 55 8.44 -5.39 7.24
CA TYR A 55 7.33 -5.77 8.10
C TYR A 55 7.79 -6.42 9.40
N GLN A 56 8.84 -7.26 9.36
CA GLN A 56 9.44 -7.85 10.56
C GLN A 56 9.99 -6.76 11.49
N HIS A 57 10.74 -5.79 10.96
CA HIS A 57 11.24 -4.66 11.74
C HIS A 57 10.11 -3.76 12.28
N PHE A 58 9.04 -3.58 11.48
CA PHE A 58 7.85 -2.85 11.90
C PHE A 58 7.15 -3.52 13.09
N GLN A 59 7.00 -4.86 13.05
CA GLN A 59 6.39 -5.61 14.15
C GLN A 59 7.26 -5.64 15.41
N SER A 60 8.58 -5.70 15.26
CA SER A 60 9.52 -5.64 16.39
C SER A 60 9.58 -4.26 17.07
N GLY A 61 8.93 -3.23 16.50
CA GLY A 61 8.96 -1.86 17.03
C GLY A 61 10.31 -1.15 16.84
N GLU A 62 11.25 -1.75 16.11
CA GLU A 62 12.54 -1.14 15.77
C GLU A 62 12.37 0.07 14.83
N TYR A 63 11.25 0.13 14.12
CA TYR A 63 10.91 1.25 13.26
C TYR A 63 10.27 2.39 14.07
N VAL A 64 11.10 3.21 14.70
CA VAL A 64 10.64 4.45 15.33
C VAL A 64 10.27 5.45 14.23
N PHE A 65 8.97 5.70 14.04
CA PHE A 65 8.49 6.78 13.20
C PHE A 65 9.14 8.09 13.66
N LYS A 66 10.11 8.60 12.91
CA LYS A 66 10.42 10.02 12.95
C LYS A 66 9.29 10.72 12.21
N SER A 67 8.23 11.05 12.95
CA SER A 67 7.21 11.99 12.49
C SER A 67 7.96 13.24 12.05
N GLN A 68 8.09 13.42 10.74
CA GLN A 68 8.59 14.66 10.20
C GLN A 68 7.55 15.72 10.52
N THR A 69 7.84 16.52 11.53
CA THR A 69 7.21 17.81 11.81
C THR A 69 7.57 18.75 10.66
N GLU A 70 6.92 18.60 9.51
CA GLU A 70 6.96 19.61 8.45
C GLU A 70 5.55 19.76 7.87
N PRO A 71 5.01 21.00 7.78
CA PRO A 71 3.63 21.22 7.38
C PRO A 71 3.39 20.76 5.93
N PRO A 72 2.24 20.14 5.62
CA PRO A 72 1.99 19.60 4.30
C PRO A 72 1.86 20.73 3.27
N ARG A 73 2.77 20.76 2.29
CA ARG A 73 2.45 21.41 1.01
C ARG A 73 1.28 20.65 0.36
N PRO A 74 0.24 21.32 -0.15
CA PRO A 74 -0.93 20.64 -0.70
C PRO A 74 -0.57 19.97 -2.02
N GLN A 75 -0.17 18.70 -1.96
CA GLN A 75 -0.15 17.84 -3.14
C GLN A 75 -1.59 17.40 -3.37
N ARG A 76 -2.22 17.97 -4.40
CA ARG A 76 -3.49 17.49 -4.93
C ARG A 76 -3.31 16.04 -5.36
N VAL A 77 -3.62 15.11 -4.46
CA VAL A 77 -3.72 13.70 -4.84
C VAL A 77 -5.04 13.58 -5.58
N THR A 78 -5.00 13.65 -6.91
CA THR A 78 -6.10 13.20 -7.74
C THR A 78 -6.16 11.69 -7.62
N TYR A 79 -6.82 11.19 -6.57
CA TYR A 79 -7.32 9.83 -6.54
C TYR A 79 -8.44 9.77 -7.58
N GLN A 80 -8.08 9.43 -8.82
CA GLN A 80 -9.03 9.06 -9.87
C GLN A 80 -9.58 7.68 -9.51
N SER A 81 -10.46 7.64 -8.53
CA SER A 81 -11.34 6.51 -8.25
C SER A 81 -12.76 6.97 -8.49
N ALA A 82 -13.23 6.84 -9.73
CA ALA A 82 -14.61 6.55 -10.14
C ALA A 82 -14.83 6.93 -11.62
N GLY A 83 -15.44 6.03 -12.40
CA GLY A 83 -16.27 6.46 -13.53
C GLY A 83 -15.95 5.90 -14.91
N PHE A 84 -15.90 4.58 -15.04
CA PHE A 84 -16.39 3.92 -16.24
C PHE A 84 -17.90 4.20 -16.37
N VAL A 85 -18.30 5.31 -17.01
CA VAL A 85 -19.64 5.45 -17.62
C VAL A 85 -19.49 6.19 -18.96
N GLN A 86 -19.30 5.39 -20.01
CA GLN A 86 -20.22 5.36 -21.13
C GLN A 86 -20.55 6.70 -21.82
N GLN A 87 -19.71 7.03 -22.79
CA GLN A 87 -20.12 7.54 -24.09
C GLN A 87 -21.46 6.92 -24.53
N LEU A 88 -22.44 7.74 -24.93
CA LEU A 88 -23.36 7.53 -26.08
C LEU A 88 -24.32 8.73 -26.25
N ARG A 89 -24.01 9.58 -27.25
CA ARG A 89 -24.86 10.06 -28.37
C ARG A 89 -26.22 10.75 -28.10
N ARG A 90 -26.41 11.82 -28.89
CA ARG A 90 -27.62 12.60 -29.26
C ARG A 90 -27.97 13.73 -28.27
N SER A 91 -28.24 14.96 -28.71
CA SER A 91 -28.56 15.47 -30.05
C SER A 91 -28.19 16.94 -30.16
#